data_AF-A0A5J9TQQ9-F1
#
_entry.id   AF-A0A5J9TQQ9-F1
#
_cell.length_a   1.000
_cell.length_b   1.000
_cell.length_c   1.000
_cell.angle_alpha   90.00
_cell.angle_beta   90.00
_cell.angle_gamma   90.00
#
_symmetry.space_group_name_H-M   'P 1'
#
loop_
_entity.id
_entity.type
_entity.pdbx_description
1 polymer ?
#
loop_
_entity_poly.entity_id
_entity_poly.type
_entity_poly.pdbx_seq_one_letter_code
_entity_poly.pdbx_strand_id
1 'polypeptide(L)' 'MASSTSTTKKSNPELSEERGTQRLRLFDLEELSSTTDGFSHELKVGERGFGSIYGALFH' A
#
# COMPACT_ATOMS: atom_id res chain seq x y z
N MET A 1 -22.73 -30.80 17.17
CA MET A 1 -22.42 -29.41 17.58
C MET A 1 -20.96 -29.36 18.01
N ALA A 2 -20.26 -28.30 17.60
CA ALA A 2 -18.85 -27.96 17.86
C ALA A 2 -17.78 -28.94 17.33
N SER A 3 -17.39 -28.79 16.06
CA SER A 3 -16.05 -29.18 15.62
C SER A 3 -15.18 -27.93 15.63
N SER A 4 -14.46 -27.75 16.74
CA SER A 4 -13.47 -26.69 16.92
C SER A 4 -12.21 -27.06 16.14
N THR A 5 -12.08 -26.58 14.91
CA THR A 5 -10.84 -26.68 14.15
C THR A 5 -10.00 -25.42 14.37
N SER A 6 -9.19 -25.48 15.43
CA SER A 6 -8.02 -24.64 15.60
C SER A 6 -7.08 -24.81 14.41
N THR A 7 -7.22 -23.97 13.38
CA THR A 7 -6.27 -23.90 12.29
C THR A 7 -5.17 -22.92 12.67
N THR A 8 -4.15 -23.52 13.27
CA THR A 8 -2.80 -23.03 13.51
C THR A 8 -2.33 -22.05 12.43
N LYS A 9 -1.96 -20.83 12.85
CA LYS A 9 -1.17 -19.89 12.04
C LYS A 9 0.15 -20.56 11.67
N LYS A 10 0.19 -21.22 10.53
CA LYS A 10 1.45 -21.70 9.94
C LYS A 10 2.09 -20.51 9.24
N SER A 11 2.82 -19.72 10.02
CA SER A 11 3.81 -18.77 9.48
C SER A 11 4.80 -19.60 8.68
N ASN A 12 4.69 -19.58 7.35
CA ASN A 12 5.71 -20.13 6.47
C ASN A 12 6.84 -19.10 6.39
N PRO A 13 8.02 -19.31 7.03
CA PRO A 13 9.13 -18.37 6.96
C PRO A 13 9.93 -18.51 5.66
N GLU A 14 9.55 -19.43 4.78
CA GLU A 14 10.35 -19.83 3.62
C GLU A 14 9.67 -19.43 2.30
N LEU A 15 9.25 -18.16 2.22
CA LEU A 15 8.86 -17.50 0.96
C LEU A 15 9.33 -16.03 0.88
N SER A 16 10.10 -15.54 1.87
CA SER A 16 10.50 -14.12 1.94
C SER A 16 11.79 -13.78 1.18
N GLU A 17 12.63 -14.77 0.84
CA GLU A 17 14.02 -14.49 0.46
C GLU A 17 14.36 -14.57 -1.04
N GLU A 18 13.41 -14.91 -1.94
CA GLU A 18 13.71 -15.05 -3.38
C GLU A 18 13.11 -13.95 -4.27
N ARG A 19 12.18 -13.13 -3.75
CA ARG A 19 11.72 -11.89 -4.41
C ARG A 19 12.45 -10.71 -3.78
N GLY A 20 13.79 -10.77 -3.89
CA GLY A 20 14.78 -10.02 -3.13
C GLY A 20 14.29 -8.64 -2.69
N THR A 21 14.51 -8.35 -1.40
CA THR A 21 14.41 -7.05 -0.73
C THR A 21 14.38 -5.85 -1.69
N GLN A 22 13.25 -5.64 -2.37
CA GLN A 22 13.01 -4.42 -3.09
C GLN A 22 12.95 -3.41 -1.98
N ARG A 23 13.94 -2.51 -1.92
CA ARG A 23 14.03 -1.45 -0.92
C ARG A 23 12.73 -0.65 -0.99
N LEU A 24 11.75 -1.03 -0.18
CA LEU A 24 10.49 -0.30 -0.07
C LEU A 24 10.87 1.07 0.47
N ARG A 25 10.64 2.09 -0.34
CA ARG A 25 10.83 3.46 0.11
C ARG A 25 9.66 3.82 1.02
N LEU A 26 9.98 4.36 2.18
CA LEU A 26 8.99 5.01 3.03
C LEU A 26 8.81 6.45 2.53
N PHE A 27 7.56 6.87 2.37
CA PHE A 27 7.18 8.22 1.97
C PHE A 27 6.45 8.87 3.13
N ASP A 28 6.84 10.08 3.47
CA ASP A 28 6.13 10.87 4.48
C ASP A 28 4.94 11.61 3.85
N LEU A 29 3.95 11.98 4.65
CA LEU A 29 2.75 12.65 4.16
C LEU A 29 3.08 13.98 3.46
N GLU A 30 4.10 14.70 3.94
CA GLU A 30 4.55 15.95 3.34
C GLU A 30 5.10 15.74 1.92
N GLU A 31 5.87 14.66 1.72
CA GLU A 31 6.38 14.29 0.39
C GLU A 31 5.22 13.96 -0.56
N LEU A 32 4.26 13.15 -0.11
CA LEU A 32 3.06 12.82 -0.90
C LEU A 32 2.22 14.07 -1.21
N SER A 33 2.06 14.98 -0.24
CA SER A 33 1.36 16.25 -0.43
C SER A 33 2.07 17.10 -1.48
N SER A 34 3.39 17.25 -1.40
CA SER A 34 4.17 18.05 -2.36
C SER A 34 4.10 17.51 -3.79
N THR A 35 4.13 16.18 -3.96
CA THR A 35 4.10 15.52 -5.28
C THR A 35 2.70 15.46 -5.90
N THR A 36 1.66 15.73 -5.11
CA THR A 36 0.26 15.77 -5.54
C THR A 36 -0.33 17.17 -5.52
N ASP A 37 0.50 18.21 -5.38
CA ASP A 37 0.07 19.61 -5.21
C ASP A 37 -1.03 19.76 -4.16
N GLY A 38 -0.80 19.18 -2.98
CA GLY A 38 -1.77 19.15 -1.88
C GLY A 38 -3.02 18.33 -2.18
N PHE A 39 -2.88 17.23 -2.94
CA PHE A 39 -4.01 16.43 -3.45
C PHE A 39 -4.96 17.26 -4.33
N SER A 40 -4.40 18.09 -5.21
CA SER A 40 -5.14 18.93 -6.14
C SER A 40 -6.06 18.11 -7.04
N HIS A 41 -7.23 18.67 -7.33
CA HIS A 41 -8.19 18.04 -8.24
C HIS A 41 -7.65 17.92 -9.67
N GLU A 42 -6.64 18.72 -10.04
CA GLU A 42 -5.98 18.65 -11.34
C GLU A 42 -5.22 17.33 -11.54
N LEU A 43 -4.72 16.74 -10.46
CA LEU A 43 -4.00 15.45 -10.46
C LEU A 43 -4.90 14.26 -10.09
N LYS A 44 -6.20 14.49 -9.90
CA LYS A 44 -7.15 13.44 -9.57
C LYS A 44 -7.43 12.58 -10.80
N VAL A 45 -7.10 11.30 -10.69
CA VAL A 45 -7.34 10.30 -11.74
C VAL A 45 -8.76 9.75 -11.65
N GLY A 46 -9.32 9.66 -10.43
CA GLY A 46 -10.69 9.22 -10.24
C GLY A 46 -11.08 9.03 -8.78
N GLU A 47 -12.33 8.64 -8.55
CA GLU A 47 -12.85 8.32 -7.23
C GLU A 47 -13.90 7.20 -7.33
N ARG A 48 -13.79 6.20 -6.46
CA ARG A 48 -14.73 5.07 -6.34
C ARG A 48 -14.81 4.64 -4.87
N GLY A 49 -15.42 3.49 -4.58
CA GLY A 49 -15.54 2.94 -3.22
C GLY A 49 -14.23 2.68 -2.45
N PHE A 50 -13.07 2.96 -3.07
CA PHE A 50 -11.74 2.94 -2.47
C PHE A 50 -11.22 4.33 -2.06
N GLY A 51 -12.00 5.40 -2.31
CA GLY A 51 -11.59 6.78 -2.11
C GLY A 51 -11.11 7.47 -3.40
N SER A 52 -10.45 8.61 -3.23
CA SER A 52 -9.86 9.39 -4.32
C SER A 52 -8.47 8.89 -4.70
N ILE A 53 -8.19 8.86 -6.01
CA ILE A 53 -6.92 8.42 -6.59
C ILE A 53 -6.24 9.63 -7.22
N TYR A 54 -4.98 9.89 -6.86
CA TYR A 54 -4.18 11.00 -7.36
C TYR A 54 -2.89 10.47 -8.00
N GLY A 55 -2.46 11.09 -9.10
CA GLY A 55 -1.14 10.87 -9.68
C GLY A 55 -0.09 11.68 -8.91
N ALA A 56 1.02 11.05 -8.52
CA ALA A 56 2.16 11.73 -7.91
C ALA A 56 3.28 11.93 -8.93
N LEU A 57 3.86 13.13 -8.98
CA LEU A 57 5.00 13.47 -9.79
C LEU A 57 6.23 13.62 -8.89
N PHE A 58 7.09 12.59 -8.88
CA PHE A 58 8.37 12.63 -8.17
C PHE A 58 9.44 13.26 -9.07
N HIS A 59 10.18 14.23 -8.52
CA HIS A 59 11.35 14.84 -9.16
C HIS A 59 12.65 14.17 -8.71
#